data_AF-A0A346TJK2-F1
#
_entry.id   AF-A0A346TJK2-F1
#
_cell.length_a   1.000
_cell.length_b   1.000
_cell.length_c   1.000
_cell.angle_alpha   90.00
_cell.angle_beta   90.00
_cell.angle_gamma   90.00
#
_symmetry.space_group_name_H-M   'P 1'
#
loop_
_entity.id
_entity.type
_entity.pdbx_description
1 polymer ?
#
loop_
_entity_poly.entity_id
_entity_poly.type
_entity_poly.pdbx_seq_one_letter_code
_entity_poly.pdbx_strand_id
1 'polypeptide(L)'
;IFAARKENLPKDKIEAAIKNATGSVAGENYEEIQYEGYGPSGTTLIVHALTNNRNRTASEVRYIFSRKGGNLGETGSVSYLFDHVGLIVYKAEGANFEDLFDYGIELEVLNVEENNKEELYVITCEVKDFGKVRDAFYAKFGE
;
A
#
# COMPACT_ATOMS: atom_id res chain seq x y z
N ILE A 1 0.95 11.34 6.99
CA ILE A 1 0.37 12.31 7.96
C ILE A 1 -1.09 11.96 8.31
N PHE A 2 -2.00 11.85 7.33
CA PHE A 2 -3.42 11.50 7.60
C PHE A 2 -3.58 10.19 8.39
N ALA A 3 -2.91 9.12 7.95
CA ALA A 3 -2.91 7.83 8.67
C ALA A 3 -2.43 7.98 10.14
N ALA A 4 -1.35 8.73 10.37
CA ALA A 4 -0.86 8.97 11.72
C ALA A 4 -1.88 9.71 12.60
N ARG A 5 -2.59 10.70 12.04
CA ARG A 5 -3.66 11.41 12.77
C ARG A 5 -4.85 10.50 13.08
N LYS A 6 -5.22 9.61 12.15
CA LYS A 6 -6.30 8.64 12.35
C LYS A 6 -6.00 7.68 13.51
N GLU A 7 -4.74 7.30 13.69
CA GLU A 7 -4.26 6.50 14.81
C GLU A 7 -3.98 7.32 16.09
N ASN A 8 -4.46 8.57 16.17
CA ASN A 8 -4.28 9.47 17.32
C ASN A 8 -2.81 9.71 17.73
N LEU A 9 -1.86 9.70 16.78
CA LEU A 9 -0.48 10.10 17.07
C LEU A 9 -0.41 11.58 17.48
N PRO A 10 0.28 11.91 18.59
CA PRO A 10 0.50 13.29 18.99
C PRO A 10 1.16 14.12 17.89
N LYS A 11 0.69 15.36 17.71
CA LYS A 11 1.13 16.26 16.64
C LYS A 11 2.64 16.50 16.66
N ASP A 12 3.21 16.68 17.85
CA ASP A 12 4.64 16.85 18.09
C ASP A 12 5.47 15.65 17.61
N LYS A 13 4.97 14.42 17.72
CA LYS A 13 5.63 13.21 17.20
C LYS A 13 5.67 13.20 15.68
N ILE A 14 4.58 13.60 15.03
CA ILE A 14 4.49 13.70 13.57
C ILE A 14 5.47 14.78 13.08
N GLU A 15 5.48 15.95 13.72
CA GLU A 15 6.38 17.05 13.38
C GLU A 15 7.85 16.68 13.60
N ALA A 16 8.17 15.99 14.70
CA ALA A 16 9.52 15.48 14.95
C ALA A 16 9.98 14.50 13.87
N ALA A 17 9.11 13.57 13.43
CA ALA A 17 9.43 12.64 12.36
C ALA A 17 9.69 13.36 11.02
N ILE A 18 8.88 14.36 10.67
CA ILE A 18 9.08 15.19 9.46
C ILE A 18 10.41 15.96 9.55
N LYS A 19 10.72 16.54 10.72
CA LYS A 19 11.95 17.30 10.94
C LYS A 19 13.19 16.40 10.87
N ASN A 20 13.10 15.17 11.37
CA ASN A 20 14.18 14.19 11.29
C ASN A 20 14.42 13.75 9.83
N ALA A 21 13.35 13.54 9.05
CA ALA A 21 13.46 13.17 7.64
C ALA A 21 14.01 14.29 6.74
N THR A 22 13.84 15.56 7.14
CA THR A 22 14.28 16.74 6.37
C THR A 22 15.66 17.28 6.79
N GLY A 23 16.41 16.55 7.63
CA GLY A 23 17.82 16.79 7.89
C GLY A 23 18.15 17.84 8.96
N SER A 24 17.19 18.30 9.76
CA SER A 24 17.45 19.26 10.85
C SER A 24 18.07 18.61 12.10
N VAL A 25 18.17 17.28 12.14
CA VAL A 25 18.83 16.46 13.16
C VAL A 25 19.54 15.37 12.38
N ALA A 26 20.75 14.97 12.77
CA ALA A 26 21.43 13.80 12.18
C ALA A 26 20.56 12.56 12.38
N GLY A 27 19.70 12.29 11.41
CA GLY A 27 18.73 11.20 11.42
C GLY A 27 19.37 9.90 10.94
N GLU A 28 18.76 8.79 11.31
CA GLU A 28 19.07 7.51 10.69
C GLU A 28 18.63 7.55 9.22
N ASN A 29 19.52 7.22 8.29
CA ASN A 29 19.21 7.17 6.86
C ASN A 29 18.32 5.96 6.59
N TYR A 30 17.01 6.17 6.62
CA TYR A 30 16.04 5.17 6.21
C TYR A 30 15.97 5.10 4.68
N GLU A 31 15.97 3.88 4.16
CA GLU A 31 15.73 3.56 2.76
C GLU A 31 14.58 2.57 2.63
N GLU A 32 13.83 2.70 1.54
CA GLU A 32 12.82 1.73 1.14
C GLU A 32 13.48 0.59 0.38
N ILE A 33 13.17 -0.64 0.77
CA ILE A 33 13.68 -1.85 0.14
C ILE A 33 12.53 -2.81 -0.08
N GLN A 34 12.52 -3.41 -1.26
CA GLN A 34 11.61 -4.49 -1.61
C GLN A 34 12.37 -5.82 -1.60
N TYR A 35 11.82 -6.80 -0.90
CA TYR A 35 12.25 -8.19 -0.91
C TYR A 35 11.19 -9.04 -1.60
N GLU A 36 11.64 -10.08 -2.30
CA GLU A 36 10.77 -10.97 -3.07
C GLU A 36 11.07 -12.41 -2.69
N GLY A 37 10.07 -13.30 -2.73
CA GLY A 37 10.29 -14.71 -2.46
C GLY A 37 9.03 -15.55 -2.48
N TYR A 38 9.18 -16.79 -2.01
CA TYR A 38 8.12 -17.79 -1.99
C TYR A 38 7.90 -18.28 -0.56
N GLY A 39 6.65 -18.37 -0.14
CA GLY A 39 6.22 -18.95 1.12
C GLY A 39 5.87 -20.45 1.01
N PRO A 40 5.19 -21.00 2.04
CA PRO A 40 4.64 -22.35 2.00
C PRO A 40 3.85 -22.61 0.72
N SER A 41 3.98 -23.82 0.17
CA SER A 41 3.25 -24.25 -1.03
C SER A 41 3.48 -23.35 -2.27
N GLY A 42 4.59 -22.60 -2.30
CA GLY A 42 4.94 -21.77 -3.46
C GLY A 42 4.19 -20.44 -3.56
N THR A 43 3.48 -20.01 -2.52
CA THR A 43 2.81 -18.69 -2.51
C THR A 43 3.82 -17.57 -2.71
N THR A 44 3.58 -16.67 -3.66
CA THR A 44 4.48 -15.56 -3.97
C THR A 44 4.29 -14.42 -3.00
N LEU A 45 5.41 -13.79 -2.59
CA LEU A 45 5.41 -12.74 -1.58
C LEU A 45 6.32 -11.59 -2.02
N ILE A 46 5.79 -10.38 -1.93
CA ILE A 46 6.55 -9.13 -1.96
C ILE A 46 6.52 -8.53 -0.55
N VAL A 47 7.68 -8.17 -0.01
CA VAL A 47 7.83 -7.54 1.30
C VAL A 47 8.46 -6.16 1.13
N HIS A 48 7.69 -5.11 1.43
CA HIS A 48 8.19 -3.73 1.48
C HIS A 48 8.70 -3.45 2.90
N ALA A 49 9.91 -2.90 3.01
CA ALA A 49 10.52 -2.51 4.27
C ALA A 49 11.09 -1.10 4.19
N LEU A 50 10.94 -0.34 5.27
CA LEU A 50 11.66 0.91 5.50
C LEU A 50 12.70 0.63 6.58
N THR A 51 13.98 0.77 6.26
CA THR A 51 15.07 0.37 7.16
C THR A 51 16.27 1.31 7.10
N ASN A 52 16.96 1.46 8.21
CA ASN A 52 18.25 2.15 8.29
C ASN A 52 19.45 1.19 8.23
N ASN A 53 19.20 -0.12 8.05
CA ASN A 53 20.23 -1.13 7.95
C ASN A 53 19.76 -2.31 7.08
N ARG A 54 20.08 -2.24 5.79
CA ARG A 54 19.77 -3.28 4.80
C ARG A 54 20.23 -4.67 5.21
N ASN A 55 21.44 -4.81 5.73
CA ASN A 55 22.03 -6.11 6.07
C ASN A 55 21.29 -6.79 7.22
N ARG A 56 20.90 -6.03 8.25
CA ARG A 56 20.07 -6.53 9.35
C ARG A 56 18.70 -6.98 8.82
N THR A 57 18.00 -6.12 8.09
CA THR A 57 16.66 -6.42 7.57
C THR A 57 16.69 -7.60 6.61
N ALA A 58 17.63 -7.67 5.67
CA ALA A 58 17.76 -8.80 4.75
C ALA A 58 18.01 -10.13 5.48
N SER A 59 18.79 -10.11 6.56
CA SER A 59 19.06 -11.30 7.37
C SER A 59 17.82 -11.76 8.14
N GLU A 60 17.07 -10.82 8.74
CA GLU A 60 15.82 -11.10 9.44
C GLU A 60 14.72 -11.62 8.50
N VAL A 61 14.53 -10.98 7.34
CA VAL A 61 13.57 -11.42 6.32
C VAL A 61 13.92 -12.82 5.84
N ARG A 62 15.18 -13.06 5.45
CA ARG A 62 15.64 -14.40 5.03
C ARG A 62 15.37 -15.46 6.12
N TYR A 63 15.67 -15.13 7.37
CA TYR A 63 15.42 -16.01 8.49
C TYR A 63 13.94 -16.37 8.65
N ILE A 64 13.03 -15.38 8.54
CA ILE A 64 11.59 -15.59 8.62
C ILE A 64 11.10 -16.53 7.51
N PHE A 65 11.50 -16.27 6.26
CA PHE A 65 11.16 -17.14 5.12
C PHE A 65 11.60 -18.58 5.38
N SER A 66 12.88 -18.79 5.70
CA SER A 66 13.43 -20.14 5.95
C SER A 66 12.74 -20.84 7.11
N ARG A 67 12.43 -20.12 8.21
CA ARG A 67 11.77 -20.72 9.38
C ARG A 67 10.30 -21.05 9.14
N LYS A 68 9.67 -20.44 8.15
CA LYS A 68 8.26 -20.64 7.79
C LYS A 68 8.08 -21.51 6.55
N GLY A 69 9.11 -22.22 6.09
CA GLY A 69 8.99 -23.15 4.96
C GLY A 69 8.92 -22.46 3.60
N GLY A 70 9.50 -21.26 3.51
CA GLY A 70 9.69 -20.52 2.27
C GLY A 70 11.15 -20.17 2.01
N ASN A 71 11.40 -19.40 0.96
CA ASN A 71 12.71 -18.91 0.58
C ASN A 71 12.64 -17.47 0.07
N LEU A 72 13.60 -16.65 0.51
CA LEU A 72 13.84 -15.34 -0.08
C LEU A 72 14.46 -15.54 -1.48
N GLY A 73 13.85 -14.91 -2.48
CA GLY A 73 14.31 -14.90 -3.86
C GLY A 73 15.15 -13.66 -4.20
N GLU A 74 15.52 -13.56 -5.47
CA GLU A 74 16.17 -12.37 -6.03
C GLU A 74 15.14 -11.32 -6.43
N THR A 75 15.58 -10.08 -6.59
CA THR A 75 14.75 -9.00 -7.16
C THR A 75 14.26 -9.40 -8.55
N GLY A 76 12.95 -9.27 -8.79
CA GLY A 76 12.29 -9.68 -10.03
C GLY A 76 11.81 -11.13 -10.07
N SER A 77 12.02 -11.92 -9.00
CA SER A 77 11.62 -13.34 -8.97
C SER A 77 10.10 -13.55 -8.95
N VAL A 78 9.34 -12.62 -8.39
CA VAL A 78 7.87 -12.71 -8.32
C VAL A 78 7.17 -11.43 -8.76
N SER A 79 7.88 -10.30 -8.85
CA SER A 79 7.25 -8.99 -9.13
C SER A 79 6.41 -8.95 -10.40
N TYR A 80 6.75 -9.74 -11.43
CA TYR A 80 5.99 -9.82 -12.67
C TYR A 80 4.58 -10.44 -12.52
N LEU A 81 4.28 -11.05 -11.37
CA LEU A 81 2.97 -11.59 -11.03
C LEU A 81 2.08 -10.60 -10.27
N PHE A 82 2.58 -9.39 -9.99
CA PHE A 82 1.88 -8.36 -9.22
C PHE A 82 1.83 -7.06 -10.00
N ASP A 83 0.67 -6.42 -9.97
CA ASP A 83 0.50 -5.04 -10.43
C ASP A 83 0.56 -4.10 -9.22
N HIS A 84 1.37 -3.04 -9.33
CA HIS A 84 1.34 -1.96 -8.36
C HIS A 84 0.27 -0.97 -8.78
N VAL A 85 -0.82 -0.91 -8.02
CA VAL A 85 -2.03 -0.12 -8.34
C VAL A 85 -2.49 0.70 -7.14
N GLY A 86 -3.21 1.78 -7.40
CA GLY A 86 -3.99 2.47 -6.39
C GLY A 86 -5.31 1.75 -6.14
N LEU A 87 -5.65 1.52 -4.88
CA LEU A 87 -6.89 0.84 -4.47
C LEU A 87 -7.74 1.78 -3.60
N ILE A 88 -8.97 2.03 -4.01
CA ILE A 88 -9.95 2.83 -3.26
C ILE A 88 -11.14 1.93 -2.96
N VAL A 89 -11.60 1.92 -1.71
CA VAL A 89 -12.61 0.98 -1.23
C VAL A 89 -13.74 1.74 -0.55
N TYR A 90 -14.97 1.47 -1.00
CA TYR A 90 -16.21 1.94 -0.40
C TYR A 90 -16.96 0.76 0.21
N LYS A 91 -17.71 1.01 1.29
CA LYS A 91 -18.73 0.06 1.73
C LYS A 91 -19.87 0.08 0.73
N ALA A 92 -20.45 -1.09 0.46
CA ALA A 92 -21.65 -1.18 -0.38
C ALA A 92 -22.86 -0.49 0.30
N GLU A 93 -22.91 -0.52 1.63
CA GLU A 93 -23.90 0.24 2.40
C GLU A 93 -23.76 1.75 2.14
N GLY A 94 -24.82 2.36 1.62
CA GLY A 94 -24.88 3.81 1.37
C GLY A 94 -24.23 4.27 0.06
N ALA A 95 -23.66 3.35 -0.73
CA ALA A 95 -23.13 3.64 -2.06
C ALA A 95 -23.93 2.90 -3.13
N ASN A 96 -24.02 3.49 -4.33
CA ASN A 96 -24.60 2.83 -5.50
C ASN A 96 -23.46 2.42 -6.45
N PHE A 97 -23.40 1.14 -6.81
CA PHE A 97 -22.37 0.62 -7.71
C PHE A 97 -22.37 1.31 -9.08
N GLU A 98 -23.54 1.52 -9.69
CA GLU A 98 -23.65 2.13 -11.02
C GLU A 98 -23.06 3.53 -11.04
N ASP A 99 -23.35 4.33 -10.01
CA ASP A 99 -22.82 5.69 -9.90
C ASP A 99 -21.29 5.69 -9.76
N LEU A 100 -20.72 4.74 -9.00
CA LEU A 100 -19.28 4.58 -8.86
C LEU A 100 -18.63 4.08 -10.15
N PHE A 101 -19.29 3.17 -10.86
CA PHE A 101 -18.83 2.60 -12.13
C PHE A 101 -18.77 3.68 -13.22
N ASP A 102 -19.87 4.42 -13.42
CA ASP A 102 -19.94 5.52 -14.37
C ASP A 102 -18.90 6.59 -14.09
N TYR A 103 -18.71 6.94 -12.82
CA TYR A 103 -17.67 7.90 -12.43
C TYR A 103 -16.25 7.36 -12.62
N GLY A 104 -16.05 6.06 -12.41
CA GLY A 104 -14.80 5.38 -12.71
C GLY A 104 -14.43 5.51 -14.19
N ILE A 105 -15.40 5.36 -15.09
CA ILE A 105 -15.21 5.55 -16.54
C ILE A 105 -14.77 7.00 -16.83
N GLU A 106 -15.46 8.00 -16.26
CA GLU A 106 -15.10 9.41 -16.46
C GLU A 106 -13.66 9.73 -16.02
N LEU A 107 -13.15 9.04 -14.99
CA LEU A 107 -11.80 9.23 -14.47
C LEU A 107 -10.76 8.29 -15.07
N GLU A 108 -11.15 7.43 -16.02
CA GLU A 108 -10.28 6.45 -16.67
C GLU A 108 -9.59 5.52 -15.65
N VAL A 109 -10.33 5.06 -14.64
CA VAL A 109 -9.82 4.07 -13.67
C VAL A 109 -9.62 2.71 -14.35
N LEU A 110 -8.75 1.87 -13.79
CA LEU A 110 -8.42 0.56 -14.37
C LEU A 110 -9.55 -0.45 -14.17
N ASN A 111 -10.24 -0.42 -13.03
CA ASN A 111 -11.34 -1.34 -12.73
C ASN A 111 -12.28 -0.78 -11.66
N VAL A 112 -13.54 -1.20 -11.70
CA VAL A 112 -14.53 -1.01 -10.64
C VAL A 112 -15.28 -2.34 -10.44
N GLU A 113 -15.22 -2.91 -9.24
CA GLU A 113 -15.75 -4.25 -8.96
C GLU A 113 -16.56 -4.32 -7.67
N GLU A 114 -17.55 -5.22 -7.65
CA GLU A 114 -18.33 -5.56 -6.46
C GLU A 114 -17.75 -6.78 -5.76
N ASN A 115 -17.31 -6.60 -4.51
CA ASN A 115 -16.99 -7.72 -3.63
C ASN A 115 -18.21 -8.07 -2.75
N ASN A 116 -19.11 -8.88 -3.32
CA ASN A 116 -20.34 -9.33 -2.67
C ASN A 116 -20.12 -10.08 -1.33
N LYS A 117 -18.95 -10.68 -1.11
CA LYS A 117 -18.67 -11.40 0.15
C LYS A 117 -18.33 -10.47 1.29
N GLU A 118 -17.68 -9.35 0.97
CA GLU A 118 -17.20 -8.37 1.96
C GLU A 118 -18.10 -7.13 2.02
N GLU A 119 -19.13 -7.06 1.16
CA GLU A 119 -20.03 -5.90 1.02
C GLU A 119 -19.23 -4.62 0.72
N LEU A 120 -18.29 -4.71 -0.22
CA LEU A 120 -17.40 -3.62 -0.62
C LEU A 120 -17.48 -3.36 -2.13
N TYR A 121 -17.31 -2.10 -2.51
CA TYR A 121 -16.99 -1.69 -3.87
C TYR A 121 -15.53 -1.29 -3.95
N VAL A 122 -14.82 -1.83 -4.93
CA VAL A 122 -13.38 -1.67 -5.08
C VAL A 122 -13.09 -0.98 -6.40
N ILE A 123 -12.36 0.13 -6.34
CA ILE A 123 -11.92 0.91 -7.49
C ILE A 123 -10.39 0.79 -7.58
N THR A 124 -9.92 0.35 -8.74
CA THR A 124 -8.49 0.19 -9.03
C THR A 124 -8.06 1.23 -10.04
N CYS A 125 -6.94 1.92 -9.80
CA CYS A 125 -6.39 2.94 -10.70
C CYS A 125 -4.87 2.84 -10.79
N GLU A 126 -4.30 3.54 -11.77
CA GLU A 126 -2.85 3.72 -11.86
C GLU A 126 -2.30 4.43 -10.62
N VAL A 127 -1.13 4.01 -10.12
CA VAL A 127 -0.53 4.57 -8.89
C VAL A 127 -0.29 6.08 -9.01
N LYS A 128 0.11 6.55 -10.20
CA LYS A 128 0.34 7.97 -10.48
C LYS A 128 -0.95 8.81 -10.36
N ASP A 129 -2.10 8.18 -10.59
CA ASP A 129 -3.41 8.84 -10.61
C ASP A 129 -4.15 8.69 -9.28
N PHE A 130 -3.66 7.86 -8.35
CA PHE A 130 -4.30 7.56 -7.07
C PHE A 130 -4.75 8.81 -6.30
N GLY A 131 -3.91 9.84 -6.21
CA GLY A 131 -4.28 11.09 -5.51
C GLY A 131 -5.47 11.79 -6.16
N LYS A 132 -5.44 11.94 -7.49
CA LYS A 132 -6.51 12.56 -8.29
C LYS A 132 -7.81 11.76 -8.16
N VAL A 133 -7.75 10.44 -8.36
CA VAL A 133 -8.92 9.55 -8.31
C VAL A 133 -9.52 9.53 -6.91
N ARG A 134 -8.70 9.36 -5.86
CA ARG A 134 -9.15 9.39 -4.45
C ARG A 134 -9.88 10.69 -4.14
N ASP A 135 -9.28 11.83 -4.46
CA ASP A 135 -9.86 13.14 -4.10
C ASP A 135 -11.16 13.41 -4.87
N ALA A 136 -11.23 12.99 -6.13
CA ALA A 136 -12.44 13.09 -6.95
C ALA A 136 -13.59 12.21 -6.42
N PHE A 137 -13.30 10.93 -6.14
CA PHE A 137 -14.27 10.01 -5.56
C PHE A 137 -14.72 10.47 -4.15
N TYR A 138 -13.79 10.97 -3.32
CA TYR A 138 -14.14 11.51 -2.01
C TYR A 138 -15.01 12.77 -2.10
N ALA A 139 -14.76 13.66 -3.06
CA ALA A 139 -15.58 14.86 -3.23
C ALA A 139 -17.02 14.56 -3.69
N LYS A 140 -17.22 13.50 -4.47
CA LYS A 140 -18.54 13.12 -5.03
C LYS A 140 -19.32 12.15 -4.14
N PHE A 141 -18.62 11.22 -3.48
CA PHE A 141 -19.21 10.09 -2.74
C PHE A 141 -18.70 9.97 -1.31
N GLY A 142 -17.78 10.83 -0.88
CA GLY A 142 -17.42 10.92 0.53
C GLY A 142 -18.56 11.51 1.33
N GLU A 143 -18.85 10.93 2.50
CA GLU A 143 -19.66 11.58 3.54
C GLU A 143 -19.13 12.98 3.88
#